data_AF-A0A7C2ELL4-F1
#
_entry.id   AF-A0A7C2ELL4-F1
#
_cell.length_a   1.000
_cell.length_b   1.000
_cell.length_c   1.000
_cell.angle_alpha   90.00
_cell.angle_beta   90.00
_cell.angle_gamma   90.00
#
_symmetry.space_group_name_H-M   'P 1'
#
loop_
_entity.id
_entity.type
_entity.pdbx_description
1 polymer ?
#
loop_
_entity_poly.entity_id
_entity_poly.type
_entity_poly.pdbx_seq_one_letter_code
_entity_poly.pdbx_strand_id
1 'polypeptide(L)' 'NISAATYEIVKDFFACEYRGKVTAKSKGEIEMYFVNSIRPELSEGLTGETPGDRFYELYNRVAESGSAVRTSARG' A
#
# COMPACT_ATOMS: atom_id res chain seq x y z
N ASN A 1 8.51 -4.15 7.81
CA ASN A 1 9.35 -2.97 7.54
C ASN A 1 9.40 -2.80 6.03
N ILE A 2 8.99 -1.64 5.52
CA ILE A 2 8.83 -1.38 4.09
C ILE A 2 9.50 -0.05 3.72
N SER A 3 9.95 0.07 2.47
CA SER A 3 10.51 1.34 1.95
C SER A 3 9.41 2.36 1.66
N ALA A 4 9.76 3.64 1.53
CA ALA A 4 8.84 4.69 1.07
C ALA A 4 8.14 4.34 -0.25
N ALA A 5 8.87 3.77 -1.22
CA ALA A 5 8.27 3.36 -2.50
C ALA A 5 7.16 2.32 -2.32
N THR A 6 7.34 1.38 -1.38
CA THR A 6 6.31 0.40 -1.02
C THR A 6 5.19 1.04 -0.22
N TYR A 7 5.50 1.94 0.71
CA TYR A 7 4.51 2.69 1.50
C TYR A 7 3.53 3.43 0.58
N GLU A 8 4.01 4.14 -0.44
CA GLU A 8 3.16 4.87 -1.39
C GLU A 8 2.13 3.99 -2.10
N ILE A 9 2.45 2.70 -2.31
CA ILE A 9 1.55 1.74 -2.96
C ILE A 9 0.47 1.24 -1.99
N VAL A 10 0.77 1.14 -0.70
CA VAL A 10 -0.05 0.40 0.27
C VAL A 10 -0.69 1.27 1.35
N LYS A 11 -0.33 2.55 1.46
CA LYS A 11 -0.76 3.47 2.54
C LYS A 11 -2.27 3.70 2.63
N ASP A 12 -2.99 3.48 1.53
CA ASP A 12 -4.44 3.60 1.50
C ASP A 12 -5.15 2.39 2.13
N PHE A 13 -4.44 1.28 2.29
CA PHE A 13 -4.96 0.02 2.85
C PHE A 13 -4.48 -0.25 4.26
N PHE A 14 -3.24 0.16 4.59
CA PHE A 14 -2.60 -0.18 5.86
C PHE A 14 -2.24 1.05 6.68
N ALA A 15 -2.37 0.94 8.00
CA ALA A 15 -1.80 1.89 8.93
C ALA A 15 -0.29 1.67 8.99
N CYS A 16 0.46 2.65 8.50
CA CYS A 16 1.92 2.60 8.51
C CYS A 16 2.49 3.74 9.35
N GLU A 17 3.63 3.47 9.97
CA GLU A 17 4.33 4.40 10.85
C GLU A 17 5.73 4.67 10.30
N TYR A 18 6.09 5.95 10.21
CA TYR A 18 7.43 6.34 9.79
C TYR A 18 8.45 5.95 10.85
N ARG A 19 9.45 5.16 10.44
CA ARG A 19 10.48 4.62 11.32
C ARG A 19 11.78 5.45 11.29
N GLY A 20 11.99 6.26 10.26
CA GLY A 20 13.25 6.99 10.05
C GLY A 20 13.90 6.69 8.71
N LYS A 21 15.10 7.25 8.52
CA LYS A 21 15.92 7.03 7.33
C LYS A 21 17.03 6.02 7.61
N VAL A 22 17.33 5.19 6.61
CA VAL A 22 18.47 4.28 6.62
C VAL A 22 19.35 4.57 5.41
N THR A 23 20.65 4.72 5.61
CA THR A 23 21.62 4.87 4.53
C THR A 23 21.89 3.51 3.88
N ALA A 24 21.47 3.36 2.62
CA ALA A 24 21.77 2.19 1.81
C ALA A 24 23.01 2.45 0.95
N LYS A 25 23.98 1.53 1.01
CA LYS A 25 25.32 1.66 0.36
C LYS A 25 25.29 2.04 -1.14
N SER A 26 24.19 1.81 -1.85
CA SER A 26 24.05 2.07 -3.29
C SER A 26 22.87 2.97 -3.68
N LYS A 27 22.00 3.34 -2.74
CA LYS A 27 20.73 4.06 -3.05
C LYS A 27 20.54 5.36 -2.27
N GLY A 28 21.54 5.78 -1.48
CA GLY A 28 21.42 6.96 -0.63
C GLY A 28 20.56 6.70 0.60
N GLU A 29 19.89 7.72 1.12
CA GLU A 29 18.96 7.60 2.24
C GLU A 29 17.61 7.06 1.78
N ILE A 30 17.13 6.02 2.45
CA ILE A 30 15.80 5.43 2.20
C ILE A 30 14.96 5.63 3.46
N GLU A 31 13.79 6.23 3.28
CA GLU A 31 12.76 6.32 4.32
C GLU A 31 12.11 4.94 4.51
N MET A 32 12.03 4.52 5.77
CA MET A 32 11.52 3.21 6.16
C MET A 32 10.28 3.37 7.03
N TYR A 33 9.34 2.44 6.88
CA TYR A 33 8.06 2.44 7.58
C TYR A 33 7.77 1.07 8.20
N PHE A 34 7.07 1.07 9.32
CA PHE A 34 6.38 -0.13 9.82
C PHE A 34 4.98 -0.23 9.23
N VAL A 35 4.51 -1.46 9.08
CA VAL A 35 3.12 -1.76 8.77
C VAL A 35 2.54 -2.32 10.06
N ASN A 36 1.61 -1.59 10.68
CA ASN A 36 1.10 -1.91 12.00
C ASN A 36 -0.17 -2.76 11.91
N SER A 37 -1.07 -2.40 11.00
CA SER A 37 -2.36 -3.08 10.82
C SER A 37 -2.98 -2.72 9.47
N ILE A 38 -4.05 -3.42 9.10
CA ILE A 38 -5.03 -2.87 8.15
C ILE A 38 -5.62 -1.61 8.78
N ARG A 39 -5.94 -0.59 7.97
CA ARG A 39 -6.66 0.57 8.48
C ARG A 39 -7.98 0.12 9.13
N PRO A 40 -8.31 0.51 10.37
CA PRO A 40 -9.48 -0.01 11.08
C PRO A 40 -10.77 0.04 10.27
N GLU A 41 -11.01 1.13 9.53
CA GLU A 41 -12.18 1.32 8.66
C GLU A 41 -12.26 0.38 7.44
N LEU A 42 -11.18 -0.34 7.14
CA LEU A 42 -11.10 -1.37 6.11
C LEU A 42 -11.02 -2.79 6.70
N SER A 43 -11.09 -2.94 8.02
CA SER A 43 -11.00 -4.23 8.70
C SER A 43 -12.34 -4.67 9.29
N GLU A 44 -12.53 -5.98 9.46
CA GLU A 44 -13.67 -6.54 10.17
C GLU A 44 -13.68 -6.08 11.63
N GLY A 45 -14.83 -5.56 12.08
CA GLY A 45 -15.02 -5.14 13.47
C GLY A 45 -14.07 -4.04 13.94
N LEU A 46 -13.40 -3.32 13.02
CA LEU A 46 -12.39 -2.30 13.32
C LEU A 46 -11.13 -2.84 14.05
N THR A 47 -10.85 -4.14 13.93
CA THR A 47 -9.73 -4.80 14.63
C THR A 47 -8.36 -4.49 14.03
N GLY A 48 -8.30 -4.15 12.74
CA GLY A 48 -7.07 -3.98 11.98
C GLY A 48 -6.39 -5.29 11.56
N GLU A 49 -6.98 -6.46 11.84
CA GLU A 49 -6.37 -7.77 11.59
C GLU A 49 -6.91 -8.44 10.32
N THR A 50 -8.24 -8.58 10.21
CA THR A 50 -8.90 -9.23 9.08
C THR A 50 -9.47 -8.17 8.12
N PRO A 51 -9.20 -8.25 6.80
CA PRO A 51 -9.82 -7.35 5.82
C PRO A 51 -11.34 -7.51 5.80
N GLY A 52 -12.08 -6.40 5.87
CA GLY A 52 -13.53 -6.39 5.68
C GLY A 52 -13.92 -6.10 4.22
N ASP A 53 -15.22 -6.09 3.93
CA ASP A 53 -15.75 -5.90 2.57
C ASP A 53 -15.20 -4.66 1.85
N ARG A 54 -15.13 -3.53 2.57
CA ARG A 54 -14.59 -2.26 2.03
C ARG A 54 -13.14 -2.36 1.55
N PHE A 55 -12.34 -3.23 2.15
CA PHE A 55 -10.99 -3.48 1.68
C PHE A 55 -11.01 -4.05 0.26
N TYR A 56 -11.81 -5.09 0.03
CA TYR A 56 -11.90 -5.76 -1.27
C TYR A 56 -12.56 -4.86 -2.32
N GLU A 57 -13.55 -4.05 -1.95
CA GLU A 57 -14.12 -3.03 -2.84
C GLU A 57 -13.05 -2.04 -3.34
N LEU A 58 -12.23 -1.52 -2.42
CA LEU A 58 -11.14 -0.61 -2.76
C LEU A 58 -10.06 -1.33 -3.59
N TYR A 59 -9.69 -2.55 -3.21
CA TYR A 59 -8.71 -3.36 -3.92
C TYR A 59 -9.11 -3.61 -5.37
N ASN A 60 -10.36 -4.02 -5.61
CA ASN A 60 -10.88 -4.25 -6.95
C ASN A 60 -10.87 -2.97 -7.79
N ARG A 61 -11.26 -1.83 -7.20
CA ARG A 61 -11.21 -0.52 -7.88
C ARG A 61 -9.79 -0.14 -8.31
N VAL A 62 -8.81 -0.35 -7.43
CA VAL A 62 -7.40 -0.08 -7.73
C VAL A 62 -6.86 -1.06 -8.78
N ALA A 63 -7.23 -2.34 -8.71
CA ALA A 63 -6.83 -3.36 -9.66
C ALA A 63 -7.38 -3.11 -11.08
N GLU A 64 -8.63 -2.67 -11.19
CA GLU A 64 -9.28 -2.31 -12.45
C GLU A 64 -8.66 -1.06 -13.08
N SER A 65 -8.42 -0.01 -12.26
CA SER A 65 -7.79 1.23 -12.72
C SER A 65 -6.32 1.05 -13.12
N GLY A 66 -5.60 0.10 -12.51
CA GLY A 66 -4.24 -0.29 -12.91
C GLY A 66 -4.17 -1.05 -14.25
N SER A 67 -5.27 -1.61 -14.74
CA SER A 67 -5.33 -2.40 -15.98
C SER A 67 -5.62 -1.54 -17.23
N ALA A 68 -6.00 -0.27 -17.07
CA ALA A 68 -6.37 0.64 -18.17
C ALA A 68 -5.19 1.13 -19.04
N VAL A 69 -3.94 0.68 -18.81
CA VAL A 69 -2.77 1.02 -19.62
C VAL A 69 -2.27 -0.19 -20.42
N ARG A 70 -3.17 -0.92 -21.10
CA ARG A 70 -2.81 -1.88 -22.17
C ARG A 70 -3.92 -2.00 -23.21
N THR A 71 -4.19 -0.94 -23.98
CA THR A 71 -4.85 -1.08 -25.31
C THR A 71 -4.62 0.17 -26.16
N SER A 72 -3.44 0.24 -26.79
CA SER A 72 -3.28 0.96 -28.07
C SER A 72 -1.98 0.50 -28.74
N ALA A 73 -2.09 -0.55 -29.56
CA ALA A 73 -1.19 -0.80 -30.69
C ALA A 73 -1.74 -1.97 -31.53
N ARG A 74 -2.73 -1.67 -32.37
CA ARG A 74 -2.91 -2.35 -33.66
C ARG A 74 -3.31 -1.29 -34.68
N GLY A 75 -2.34 -0.93 -35.52
CA GLY A 75 -2.45 -0.16 -36.74
C GLY A 75 -1.28 -0.58 -37.61
#